data_AF-A0A959UJP4-F1
#
_entry.id   AF-A0A959UJP4-F1
#
_cell.length_a   1.000
_cell.length_b   1.000
_cell.length_c   1.000
_cell.angle_alpha   90.00
_cell.angle_beta   90.00
_cell.angle_gamma   90.00
#
_symmetry.space_group_name_H-M   'P 1'
#
loop_
_entity.id
_entity.type
_entity.pdbx_description
1 polymer ?
#
loop_
_entity_poly.entity_id
_entity_poly.type
_entity_poly.pdbx_seq_one_letter_code
_entity_poly.pdbx_strand_id
1 'polypeptide(L)'
;DGQTIRQKEVFANYILKSYELPEEIRTNADRQNAIDLINEAINLSQSPAGGPVHINLPFNEPIYNQVEGLSFPVQVKEPVSDSDIFSPERIKEMAGIWNVSQKKLIIAGMMEPNDTLRQQLKHLAEDPTVVILSETTSNLNECCTISCIDRVVSTFRKEEIET
;
A
#
# COMPACT_ATOMS: atom_id res chain seq x y z
N ASP A 1 6.07 -10.59 -38.41
CA ASP A 1 5.60 -10.51 -37.01
C ASP A 1 6.78 -10.53 -36.05
N GLY A 2 7.29 -9.35 -35.71
CA GLY A 2 8.58 -9.20 -34.98
C GLY A 2 8.49 -8.50 -33.63
N GLN A 3 7.27 -8.22 -33.12
CA GLN A 3 7.06 -7.44 -31.90
C GLN A 3 6.07 -8.09 -30.92
N THR A 4 5.87 -9.42 -31.01
CA THR A 4 4.98 -10.15 -30.10
C THR A 4 5.80 -11.03 -29.16
N ILE A 5 5.59 -10.88 -27.84
CA ILE A 5 6.15 -11.76 -26.80
C ILE A 5 5.01 -12.44 -26.02
N ARG A 6 5.32 -13.50 -25.27
CA ARG A 6 4.38 -14.07 -24.31
C ARG A 6 4.27 -13.16 -23.09
N GLN A 7 3.15 -12.43 -22.99
CA GLN A 7 2.92 -11.45 -21.92
C GLN A 7 2.16 -12.03 -20.72
N LYS A 8 1.47 -13.16 -20.90
CA LYS A 8 0.75 -13.83 -19.82
C LYS A 8 1.69 -14.19 -18.67
N GLU A 9 1.38 -13.70 -17.47
CA GLU A 9 2.14 -13.94 -16.23
C GLU A 9 3.61 -13.48 -16.27
N VAL A 10 3.99 -12.58 -17.19
CA VAL A 10 5.41 -12.17 -17.35
C VAL A 10 6.01 -11.52 -16.09
N PHE A 11 5.17 -10.90 -15.26
CA PHE A 11 5.57 -10.25 -14.01
C PHE A 11 5.06 -10.96 -12.75
N ALA A 12 4.61 -12.22 -12.83
CA ALA A 12 3.90 -12.92 -11.75
C ALA A 12 4.58 -12.87 -10.37
N ASN A 13 5.92 -12.80 -10.33
CA ASN A 13 6.68 -12.74 -9.07
C ASN A 13 6.74 -11.34 -8.42
N TYR A 14 6.29 -10.30 -9.12
CA TYR A 14 6.49 -8.89 -8.73
C TYR A 14 5.19 -8.07 -8.71
N ILE A 15 4.05 -8.71 -8.98
CA ILE A 15 2.73 -8.07 -9.04
C ILE A 15 1.77 -8.77 -8.09
N LEU A 16 0.74 -8.06 -7.66
CA LEU A 16 -0.35 -8.64 -6.87
C LEU A 16 -1.19 -9.61 -7.72
N LYS A 17 -1.47 -9.23 -8.98
CA LYS A 17 -2.26 -10.03 -9.91
C LYS A 17 -2.07 -9.58 -11.37
N SER A 18 -2.14 -10.54 -12.28
CA SER A 18 -2.25 -10.30 -13.73
C SER A 18 -3.70 -10.45 -14.18
N TYR A 19 -4.16 -9.54 -15.02
CA TYR A 19 -5.49 -9.50 -15.63
C TYR A 19 -5.35 -9.60 -17.14
N GLU A 20 -6.25 -10.34 -17.78
CA GLU A 20 -6.31 -10.50 -19.23
C GLU A 20 -7.66 -9.96 -19.70
N LEU A 21 -7.68 -8.91 -20.51
CA LEU A 21 -8.93 -8.41 -21.07
C LEU A 21 -9.41 -9.28 -22.25
N PRO A 22 -10.72 -9.30 -22.53
CA PRO A 22 -11.24 -9.95 -23.73
C PRO A 22 -10.61 -9.37 -24.99
N GLU A 23 -10.21 -10.23 -25.92
CA GLU A 23 -9.68 -9.87 -27.25
C GLU A 23 -10.68 -9.08 -28.10
N GLU A 24 -11.97 -9.37 -27.92
CA GLU A 24 -13.04 -8.64 -28.58
C GLU A 24 -14.19 -8.36 -27.61
N ILE A 25 -14.78 -7.17 -27.74
CA ILE A 25 -15.96 -6.74 -26.97
C ILE A 25 -17.14 -6.69 -27.94
N ARG A 26 -17.93 -7.77 -28.01
CA ARG A 26 -19.06 -7.89 -28.96
C ARG A 26 -20.41 -7.64 -28.30
N THR A 27 -20.54 -8.00 -27.02
CA THR A 27 -21.79 -7.93 -26.27
C THR A 27 -21.69 -6.96 -25.10
N ASN A 28 -22.84 -6.57 -24.55
CA ASN A 28 -22.89 -5.82 -23.30
C ASN A 28 -22.29 -6.62 -22.13
N ALA A 29 -22.37 -7.95 -22.16
CA ALA A 29 -21.76 -8.81 -21.14
C ALA A 29 -20.23 -8.77 -21.21
N ASP A 30 -19.64 -8.84 -22.40
CA ASP A 30 -18.18 -8.72 -22.60
C ASP A 30 -17.68 -7.36 -22.11
N ARG A 31 -18.43 -6.30 -22.43
CA ARG A 31 -18.14 -4.94 -21.96
C ARG A 31 -18.17 -4.86 -20.44
N GLN A 32 -19.21 -5.42 -19.82
CA GLN A 32 -19.35 -5.39 -18.36
C GLN A 32 -18.21 -6.18 -17.69
N ASN A 33 -17.85 -7.33 -18.23
CA ASN A 33 -16.72 -8.13 -17.74
C ASN A 33 -15.40 -7.36 -17.83
N ALA A 34 -15.11 -6.69 -18.96
CA ALA A 34 -13.91 -5.87 -19.09
C ALA A 34 -13.87 -4.71 -18.07
N ILE A 35 -15.01 -4.04 -17.85
CA ILE A 35 -15.15 -3.00 -16.83
C ILE A 35 -14.89 -3.57 -15.43
N ASP A 36 -15.44 -4.73 -15.11
CA ASP A 36 -15.26 -5.36 -13.80
C ASP A 36 -13.80 -5.78 -13.56
N LEU A 37 -13.12 -6.35 -14.55
CA LEU A 37 -11.68 -6.69 -14.47
C LEU A 37 -10.81 -5.44 -14.25
N ILE A 38 -11.09 -4.35 -14.95
CA ILE A 38 -10.37 -3.08 -14.80
C ILE A 38 -10.59 -2.50 -13.40
N ASN A 39 -11.83 -2.48 -12.91
CA ASN A 39 -12.14 -2.00 -11.56
C ASN A 39 -11.46 -2.85 -10.49
N GLU A 40 -11.48 -4.18 -10.65
CA GLU A 40 -10.81 -5.08 -9.72
C GLU A 40 -9.30 -4.80 -9.68
N ALA A 41 -8.66 -4.64 -10.85
CA ALA A 41 -7.24 -4.33 -10.94
C ALA A 41 -6.90 -2.98 -10.27
N ILE A 42 -7.69 -1.94 -10.53
CA ILE A 42 -7.52 -0.61 -9.94
C ILE A 42 -7.69 -0.67 -8.41
N ASN A 43 -8.71 -1.38 -7.92
CA ASN A 43 -8.97 -1.49 -6.49
C ASN A 43 -7.87 -2.27 -5.77
N LEU A 44 -7.45 -3.40 -6.34
CA LEU A 44 -6.35 -4.20 -5.79
C LEU A 44 -5.02 -3.42 -5.77
N SER A 45 -4.80 -2.54 -6.75
CA SER A 45 -3.60 -1.72 -6.79
C SER A 45 -3.51 -0.68 -5.67
N GLN A 46 -4.64 -0.36 -5.04
CA GLN A 46 -4.74 0.69 -4.01
C GLN A 46 -4.99 0.13 -2.60
N SER A 47 -5.68 -0.99 -2.46
CA SER A 47 -6.16 -1.49 -1.16
C SER A 47 -6.22 -3.03 -1.14
N PRO A 48 -6.00 -3.71 0.00
CA PRO A 48 -5.72 -3.17 1.34
C PRO A 48 -4.25 -2.79 1.58
N ALA A 49 -3.30 -3.50 0.97
CA ALA A 49 -1.88 -3.14 1.04
C ALA A 49 -1.44 -2.25 -0.14
N GLY A 50 -2.17 -2.32 -1.26
CA GLY A 50 -1.78 -1.69 -2.52
C GLY A 50 -0.55 -2.34 -3.15
N GLY A 51 -0.35 -2.14 -4.45
CA GLY A 51 0.78 -2.70 -5.16
C GLY A 51 0.59 -2.78 -6.67
N PRO A 52 1.65 -3.15 -7.41
CA PRO A 52 1.59 -3.23 -8.85
C PRO A 52 0.65 -4.35 -9.32
N VAL A 53 -0.12 -4.05 -10.35
CA VAL A 53 -0.96 -5.01 -11.10
C VAL A 53 -0.59 -4.93 -12.57
N HIS A 54 -0.82 -6.01 -13.31
CA HIS A 54 -0.60 -6.05 -14.75
C HIS A 54 -1.93 -6.28 -15.47
N ILE A 55 -2.27 -5.43 -16.43
CA ILE A 55 -3.44 -5.63 -17.31
C ILE A 55 -2.91 -5.84 -18.72
N ASN A 56 -3.16 -7.02 -19.27
CA ASN A 56 -2.84 -7.34 -20.65
C ASN A 56 -4.02 -6.96 -21.56
N LEU A 57 -3.72 -6.20 -22.61
CA LEU A 57 -4.71 -5.72 -23.58
C LEU A 57 -4.41 -6.36 -24.95
N PRO A 58 -5.07 -7.48 -25.29
CA PRO A 58 -4.99 -8.04 -26.62
C PRO A 58 -5.64 -7.09 -27.63
N PHE A 59 -4.94 -6.77 -28.72
CA PHE A 59 -5.45 -5.95 -29.82
C PHE A 59 -5.39 -6.73 -31.13
N ASN A 60 -6.47 -6.64 -31.89
CA ASN A 60 -6.54 -7.11 -33.28
C ASN A 60 -6.49 -5.93 -34.24
N GLU A 61 -5.84 -6.13 -35.39
CA GLU A 61 -5.93 -5.16 -36.48
C GLU A 61 -7.36 -5.12 -37.05
N PRO A 62 -7.86 -3.94 -37.50
CA PRO A 62 -7.15 -2.66 -37.60
C PRO A 62 -7.26 -1.79 -36.33
N ILE A 63 -6.13 -1.24 -35.86
CA ILE A 63 -6.05 -0.36 -34.68
C ILE A 63 -5.99 1.15 -35.02
N TYR A 64 -6.14 1.51 -36.30
CA TYR A 64 -5.97 2.89 -36.78
C TYR A 64 -7.24 3.75 -36.68
N ASN A 65 -8.36 3.15 -36.26
CA ASN A 65 -9.63 3.84 -36.16
C ASN A 65 -9.59 4.84 -35.00
N GLN A 66 -9.96 6.09 -35.28
CA GLN A 66 -10.03 7.16 -34.28
C GLN A 66 -11.48 7.45 -33.89
N VAL A 67 -11.68 7.87 -32.65
CA VAL A 67 -12.97 8.38 -32.14
C VAL A 67 -12.75 9.79 -31.60
N GLU A 68 -13.72 10.69 -31.81
CA GLU A 68 -13.61 12.11 -31.40
C GLU A 68 -13.65 12.32 -29.88
N GLY A 69 -13.99 11.28 -29.11
CA GLY A 69 -14.02 11.31 -27.66
C GLY A 69 -14.49 9.99 -27.05
N LEU A 70 -14.53 9.94 -25.71
CA LEU A 70 -15.10 8.82 -24.99
C LEU A 70 -16.60 8.74 -25.26
N SER A 71 -17.05 7.61 -25.81
CA SER A 71 -18.46 7.39 -26.15
C SER A 71 -19.30 6.81 -25.00
N PHE A 72 -18.70 6.64 -23.82
CA PHE A 72 -19.35 6.03 -22.66
C PHE A 72 -18.78 6.59 -21.34
N PRO A 73 -19.58 6.61 -20.26
CA PRO A 73 -19.12 7.02 -18.95
C PRO A 73 -18.14 6.00 -18.37
N VAL A 74 -17.09 6.51 -17.71
CA VAL A 74 -16.17 5.69 -16.92
C VAL A 74 -16.90 5.21 -15.66
N GLN A 75 -16.99 3.89 -15.47
CA GLN A 75 -17.55 3.30 -14.26
C GLN A 75 -16.42 2.95 -13.31
N VAL A 76 -16.18 3.82 -12.32
CA VAL A 76 -15.25 3.56 -11.22
C VAL A 76 -16.06 3.01 -10.05
N LYS A 77 -15.72 1.81 -9.60
CA LYS A 77 -16.24 1.23 -8.36
C LYS A 77 -15.24 1.51 -7.25
N GLU A 78 -15.58 2.43 -6.36
CA GLU A 78 -14.76 2.72 -5.18
C GLU A 78 -14.56 1.45 -4.36
N PRO A 79 -13.34 1.20 -3.83
CA PRO A 79 -13.11 0.11 -2.91
C PRO A 79 -13.93 0.33 -1.64
N VAL A 80 -14.47 -0.75 -1.08
CA VAL A 80 -15.10 -0.69 0.25
C VAL A 80 -13.98 -0.47 1.25
N SER A 81 -13.95 0.72 1.86
CA SER A 81 -13.02 1.00 2.94
C SER A 81 -13.52 0.32 4.21
N ASP A 82 -12.97 -0.85 4.53
CA ASP A 82 -13.05 -1.35 5.90
C ASP A 82 -12.12 -0.46 6.73
N SER A 83 -12.72 0.46 7.49
CA SER A 83 -11.98 1.15 8.55
C SER A 83 -11.67 0.10 9.61
N ASP A 84 -10.43 -0.37 9.66
CA ASP A 84 -9.91 -1.23 10.73
C ASP A 84 -9.90 -0.45 12.06
N ILE A 85 -11.08 -0.24 12.63
CA ILE A 85 -11.25 0.36 13.94
C ILE A 85 -11.19 -0.78 14.95
N PHE A 86 -10.15 -0.78 15.78
CA PHE A 86 -10.07 -1.70 16.92
C PHE A 86 -11.28 -1.53 17.84
N SER A 87 -11.76 -2.64 18.42
CA SER A 87 -12.84 -2.56 19.40
C SER A 87 -12.40 -1.78 20.64
N PRO A 88 -13.34 -1.12 21.36
CA PRO A 88 -13.01 -0.39 22.59
C PRO A 88 -12.27 -1.24 23.64
N GLU A 89 -12.60 -2.53 23.72
CA GLU A 89 -11.97 -3.49 24.63
C GLU A 89 -10.50 -3.72 24.27
N ARG A 90 -10.20 -3.87 22.98
CA ARG A 90 -8.84 -4.06 22.49
C ARG A 90 -7.98 -2.81 22.69
N ILE A 91 -8.56 -1.63 22.47
CA ILE A 91 -7.88 -0.35 22.77
C ILE A 91 -7.54 -0.26 24.26
N LYS A 92 -8.48 -0.65 25.14
CA LYS A 92 -8.26 -0.63 26.60
C LYS A 92 -7.16 -1.62 27.03
N GLU A 93 -7.12 -2.80 26.43
CA GLU A 93 -6.06 -3.79 26.67
C GLU A 93 -4.69 -3.24 26.27
N MET A 94 -4.56 -2.70 25.06
CA MET A 94 -3.32 -2.10 24.56
C MET A 94 -2.86 -0.92 25.43
N ALA A 95 -3.80 -0.06 25.87
CA ALA A 95 -3.50 1.03 26.78
C ALA A 95 -3.01 0.53 28.16
N GLY A 96 -3.56 -0.59 28.65
CA GLY A 96 -3.08 -1.23 29.88
C GLY A 96 -1.62 -1.67 29.79
N ILE A 97 -1.25 -2.33 28.69
CA ILE A 97 0.14 -2.76 28.42
C ILE A 97 1.07 -1.54 28.29
N TRP A 98 0.63 -0.53 27.53
CA TRP A 98 1.39 0.70 27.33
C TRP A 98 1.71 1.39 28.66
N ASN A 99 0.70 1.57 29.52
CA ASN A 99 0.85 2.32 30.77
C ASN A 99 1.74 1.63 31.82
N VAL A 100 1.85 0.29 31.78
CA VAL A 100 2.72 -0.47 32.71
C VAL A 100 4.15 -0.59 32.18
N SER A 101 4.36 -0.41 30.89
CA SER A 101 5.66 -0.58 30.24
C SER A 101 6.66 0.53 30.63
N GLN A 102 7.81 0.14 31.17
CA GLN A 102 8.86 1.06 31.62
C GLN A 102 9.76 1.58 30.51
N LYS A 103 9.82 0.87 29.37
CA LYS A 103 10.62 1.22 28.19
C LYS A 103 9.78 0.91 26.96
N LYS A 104 9.60 1.89 26.09
CA LYS A 104 8.73 1.82 24.91
C LYS A 104 9.53 2.23 23.68
N LEU A 105 9.53 1.37 22.68
CA LEU A 105 10.20 1.63 21.41
C LEU A 105 9.16 1.67 20.30
N ILE A 106 9.10 2.79 19.58
CA ILE A 106 8.31 2.93 18.36
C ILE A 106 9.26 2.86 17.18
N ILE A 107 8.97 2.00 16.22
CA ILE A 107 9.70 1.90 14.95
C ILE A 107 8.76 2.34 13.84
N ALA A 108 9.09 3.44 13.18
CA ALA A 108 8.36 3.96 12.03
C ALA A 108 9.10 3.61 10.74
N GLY A 109 8.55 2.66 9.99
CA GLY A 109 9.00 2.30 8.65
C GLY A 109 8.37 3.19 7.58
N MET A 110 8.35 2.72 6.33
CA MET A 110 7.77 3.43 5.19
C MET A 110 6.28 3.75 5.39
N MET A 111 5.90 5.02 5.21
CA MET A 111 4.52 5.48 5.28
C MET A 111 4.31 6.79 4.51
N GLU A 112 3.06 7.06 4.13
CA GLU A 112 2.67 8.34 3.55
C GLU A 112 2.72 9.48 4.60
N PRO A 113 2.96 10.74 4.19
CA PRO A 113 2.90 11.87 5.10
C PRO A 113 1.53 11.98 5.78
N ASN A 114 1.52 11.97 7.12
CA ASN A 114 0.31 12.11 7.91
C ASN A 114 0.54 13.06 9.09
N ASP A 115 -0.03 14.27 9.01
CA ASP A 115 0.19 15.32 10.01
C ASP A 115 -0.48 15.02 11.35
N THR A 116 -1.62 14.33 11.35
CA THR A 116 -2.29 13.90 12.59
C THR A 116 -1.42 12.90 13.35
N LEU A 117 -0.90 11.89 12.66
CA LEU A 117 0.01 10.90 13.25
C LEU A 117 1.29 11.58 13.75
N ARG A 118 1.85 12.49 12.96
CA ARG A 118 3.04 13.28 13.33
C ARG A 118 2.83 14.04 14.64
N GLN A 119 1.69 14.71 14.81
CA GLN A 119 1.35 15.41 16.06
C GLN A 119 1.21 14.46 17.25
N GLN A 120 0.60 13.29 17.06
CA GLN A 120 0.47 12.29 18.11
C GLN A 120 1.83 11.72 18.53
N LEU A 121 2.73 11.45 17.57
CA LEU A 121 4.09 10.99 17.85
C LEU A 121 4.91 12.03 18.62
N LYS A 122 4.75 13.32 18.33
CA LYS A 122 5.37 14.39 19.14
C LYS A 122 4.95 14.30 20.60
N HIS A 123 3.66 14.14 20.84
CA HIS A 123 3.15 14.04 22.21
C HIS A 123 3.68 12.79 22.92
N LEU A 124 3.76 11.65 22.22
CA LEU A 124 4.35 10.44 22.80
C LEU A 124 5.86 10.60 23.08
N ALA A 125 6.58 11.38 22.27
CA ALA A 125 8.00 11.66 22.49
C ALA A 125 8.27 12.55 23.71
N GLU A 126 7.25 13.19 24.30
CA GLU A 126 7.38 13.92 25.57
C GLU A 126 7.55 12.97 26.78
N ASP A 127 7.12 11.71 26.65
CA ASP A 127 7.34 10.68 27.67
C ASP A 127 8.80 10.19 27.59
N PRO A 128 9.62 10.37 28.64
CA PRO A 128 11.03 9.97 28.64
C PRO A 128 11.25 8.45 28.55
N THR A 129 10.19 7.64 28.73
CA THR A 129 10.25 6.19 28.55
C THR A 129 10.03 5.76 27.09
N VAL A 130 9.71 6.69 26.19
CA VAL A 130 9.46 6.44 24.77
C VAL A 130 10.66 6.83 23.93
N VAL A 131 11.09 5.93 23.06
CA VAL A 131 12.09 6.18 22.01
C VAL A 131 11.43 5.92 20.66
N ILE A 132 11.61 6.84 19.72
CA ILE A 132 11.07 6.73 18.36
C ILE A 132 12.23 6.63 17.36
N LEU A 133 12.30 5.50 16.66
CA LEU A 133 13.23 5.25 15.56
C LEU A 133 12.47 5.38 14.25
N SER A 134 12.99 6.15 13.30
CA SER A 134 12.34 6.34 12.00
C SER A 134 13.27 5.99 10.84
N GLU A 135 12.75 5.23 9.87
CA GLU A 135 13.45 5.04 8.61
C GLU A 135 13.38 6.32 7.77
N THR A 136 14.32 6.52 6.85
CA THR A 136 14.29 7.68 5.94
C THR A 136 13.03 7.70 5.06
N THR A 137 12.44 6.53 4.79
CA THR A 137 11.21 6.33 4.00
C THR A 137 9.93 6.58 4.79
N SER A 138 10.02 6.87 6.09
CA SER A 138 8.84 7.07 6.96
C SER A 138 8.16 8.43 6.79
N ASN A 139 8.76 9.37 6.05
CA ASN A 139 8.29 10.76 5.96
C ASN A 139 8.15 11.49 7.33
N LEU A 140 8.75 10.95 8.40
CA LEU A 140 8.86 11.56 9.72
C LEU A 140 10.21 12.29 9.84
N ASN A 141 10.27 13.51 9.30
CA ASN A 141 11.47 14.35 9.31
C ASN A 141 11.52 15.30 10.52
N GLU A 142 11.39 14.79 11.74
CA GLU A 142 11.27 15.63 12.95
C GLU A 142 12.41 15.48 13.95
N CYS A 143 12.60 16.51 14.78
CA CYS A 143 13.68 16.57 15.78
C CYS A 143 13.54 15.52 16.91
N CYS A 144 12.35 14.93 17.07
CA CYS A 144 12.04 13.98 18.14
C CYS A 144 12.18 12.51 17.73
N THR A 145 12.70 12.22 16.53
CA THR A 145 12.95 10.85 16.05
C THR A 145 14.44 10.62 15.78
N ILE A 146 14.89 9.38 15.93
CA ILE A 146 16.23 8.98 15.54
C ILE A 146 16.16 8.33 14.15
N SER A 147 16.63 9.04 13.13
CA SER A 147 16.47 8.68 11.72
C SER A 147 17.51 7.68 11.17
N CYS A 148 18.52 7.33 11.96
CA CYS A 148 19.62 6.43 11.56
C CYS A 148 19.55 5.12 12.34
N ILE A 149 18.49 4.34 12.12
CA ILE A 149 18.22 3.09 12.86
C ILE A 149 19.43 2.15 12.83
N ASP A 150 20.00 1.88 11.65
CA ASP A 150 21.15 0.97 11.51
C ASP A 150 22.34 1.38 12.39
N ARG A 151 22.59 2.69 12.50
CA ARG A 151 23.69 3.21 13.32
C ARG A 151 23.43 2.98 14.80
N VAL A 152 22.20 3.23 15.26
CA VAL A 152 21.82 2.97 16.66
C VAL A 152 21.92 1.49 16.96
N VAL A 153 21.32 0.65 16.12
CA VAL A 153 21.31 -0.81 16.32
C VAL A 153 22.73 -1.38 16.29
N SER A 154 23.60 -0.86 15.43
CA SER A 154 25.01 -1.29 15.36
C SER A 154 25.83 -0.99 16.63
N THR A 155 25.36 -0.08 17.49
CA THR A 155 26.05 0.25 18.75
C THR A 155 25.67 -0.67 19.90
N PHE A 156 24.61 -1.48 19.76
CA PHE A 156 24.21 -2.43 20.79
C PHE A 156 25.27 -3.53 20.93
N ARG A 157 25.70 -3.78 22.17
CA ARG A 157 26.64 -4.87 22.45
C ARG A 157 25.88 -6.20 22.40
N LYS A 158 26.57 -7.28 22.02
CA LYS A 158 25.96 -8.62 21.94
C LYS A 158 25.31 -9.05 23.26
N GLU A 159 25.90 -8.65 24.39
CA GLU A 159 25.38 -8.92 25.74
C GLU A 159 24.03 -8.22 26.02
N GLU A 160 23.73 -7.11 25.34
CA GLU A 160 22.51 -6.31 25.54
C GLU A 160 21.34 -6.78 24.67
N ILE A 161 21.59 -7.64 23.67
CA ILE A 161 20.58 -8.15 22.73
C ILE A 161 19.89 -9.43 23.26
N GLU A 162 20.55 -10.16 24.16
CA GLU A 162 20.09 -11.46 24.68
C GLU A 162 19.30 -11.35 26.01
N THR A 163 18.98 -10.12 26.47
CA THR A 163 18.21 -9.88 27.70
C THR A 163 16.82 -9.34 27.40
#